data_AF-A0A674MDW7-F1
#
_entry.id   AF-A0A674MDW7-F1
#
_cell.length_a   1.000
_cell.length_b   1.000
_cell.length_c   1.000
_cell.angle_alpha   90.00
_cell.angle_beta   90.00
_cell.angle_gamma   90.00
#
_symmetry.space_group_name_H-M   'P 1'
#
loop_
_entity.id
_entity.type
_entity.pdbx_description
1 polymer ?
#
loop_
_entity_poly.entity_id
_entity_poly.type
_entity_poly.pdbx_seq_one_letter_code
_entity_poly.pdbx_strand_id
1 'polypeptide(L)' 'ALLQPHKDPLTPLILIGVDPVPDAHGDKMCWDSMMKLKGCEAAARRQGKHKLRVWLNVSSSGTNTSECFPEAIGQ' A
#
# COMPACT_ATOMS: atom_id res chain seq x y z
N ALA A 1 11.63 2.88 -33.95
CA ALA A 1 10.42 3.13 -33.15
C ALA A 1 10.83 3.12 -31.69
N LEU A 2 10.76 4.25 -31.00
CA LEU A 2 10.91 4.29 -29.55
C LEU A 2 9.78 3.43 -28.98
N LEU A 3 10.12 2.23 -28.47
CA LEU A 3 9.22 1.47 -27.62
C LEU A 3 8.90 2.38 -26.44
N GLN A 4 7.71 2.96 -26.45
CA GLN A 4 7.19 3.64 -25.27
C GLN A 4 7.27 2.61 -24.14
N PRO A 5 7.89 2.94 -22.98
CA PRO A 5 7.95 2.01 -21.88
C PRO A 5 6.50 1.64 -21.56
N HIS A 6 6.17 0.36 -21.67
CA HIS A 6 4.90 -0.18 -21.26
C HIS A 6 4.71 0.26 -19.81
N LYS A 7 3.91 1.31 -19.61
CA LYS A 7 3.67 1.87 -18.29
C LYS A 7 2.77 0.87 -17.62
N ASP A 8 3.39 -0.07 -16.90
CA ASP A 8 2.68 -1.12 -16.20
C ASP A 8 1.54 -0.49 -15.40
N PRO A 9 0.32 -1.03 -15.49
CA PRO A 9 -0.86 -0.38 -14.93
C PRO A 9 -0.69 -0.28 -13.41
N LEU A 10 -0.41 0.94 -12.93
CA LEU A 10 -0.35 1.23 -11.51
C LEU A 10 -1.76 1.11 -10.92
N THR A 11 -1.93 0.24 -9.94
CA THR A 11 -3.22 0.05 -9.27
C THR A 11 -3.32 0.95 -8.04
N PRO A 12 -4.34 1.83 -7.95
CA PRO A 12 -4.51 2.69 -6.79
C PRO A 12 -5.01 1.86 -5.60
N LEU A 13 -4.27 1.89 -4.50
CA LEU A 13 -4.56 1.17 -3.26
C LEU A 13 -4.50 2.11 -2.06
N ILE A 14 -5.02 1.64 -0.93
CA ILE A 14 -5.01 2.36 0.33
C ILE A 14 -4.14 1.60 1.32
N LEU A 15 -3.05 2.23 1.75
CA LEU A 15 -2.12 1.65 2.72
C LEU A 15 -2.66 1.84 4.15
N ILE A 16 -2.87 0.73 4.86
CA ILE A 16 -3.33 0.73 6.26
C ILE A 16 -2.14 0.85 7.23
N GLY A 17 -1.01 0.22 6.87
CA GLY A 17 0.24 0.24 7.63
C GLY A 17 1.10 -0.98 7.31
N VAL A 18 2.25 -1.08 7.97
CA VAL A 18 3.19 -2.20 7.85
C VAL A 18 3.38 -2.79 9.24
N ASP A 19 3.27 -4.11 9.36
CA ASP A 19 3.46 -4.83 10.61
C ASP A 19 4.60 -5.84 10.44
N PRO A 20 5.68 -5.75 11.23
CA PRO A 20 6.74 -6.76 11.20
C PRO A 20 6.20 -8.07 11.79
N VAL A 21 6.23 -9.13 10.98
CA VAL A 21 5.83 -10.49 11.38
C VAL A 21 7.07 -11.36 11.60
N PRO A 22 7.01 -12.31 12.55
CA PRO A 22 8.16 -13.17 12.86
C PRO A 22 8.45 -14.22 11.79
N ASP A 23 7.48 -14.56 10.94
CA ASP A 23 7.63 -15.53 9.86
C ASP A 23 6.88 -15.05 8.60
N ALA A 24 7.36 -15.44 7.42
CA ALA A 24 6.84 -15.07 6.12
C ALA A 24 5.58 -15.85 5.69
N HIS A 25 5.22 -16.92 6.41
CA HIS A 25 4.11 -17.80 6.01
C HIS A 25 3.17 -18.13 7.19
N GLY A 26 1.86 -18.10 6.93
CA GLY A 26 0.84 -18.56 7.88
C GLY A 26 -0.41 -17.67 7.91
N ASP A 27 -1.56 -18.24 7.55
CA ASP A 27 -2.83 -17.51 7.49
C ASP A 27 -3.15 -16.83 8.82
N LYS A 28 -3.00 -17.55 9.94
CA LYS A 28 -3.28 -17.00 11.27
C LYS A 28 -2.47 -15.72 11.54
N MET A 29 -1.19 -15.67 11.15
CA MET A 29 -0.36 -14.47 11.33
C MET A 29 -0.83 -13.31 10.45
N CYS A 30 -1.15 -13.58 9.19
CA CYS A 30 -1.73 -12.57 8.30
C CYS A 30 -3.03 -11.98 8.86
N TRP A 31 -3.90 -12.83 9.41
CA TRP A 31 -5.15 -12.41 10.05
C TRP A 31 -4.89 -11.57 11.31
N ASP A 32 -3.99 -12.02 12.18
CA ASP A 32 -3.64 -11.31 13.42
C ASP A 32 -3.04 -9.92 13.13
N SER A 33 -2.09 -9.83 12.19
CA SER A 33 -1.51 -8.55 11.73
C SER A 33 -2.55 -7.64 11.08
N MET A 34 -3.45 -8.18 10.26
CA MET A 34 -4.52 -7.40 9.65
C MET A 34 -5.49 -6.83 10.70
N MET A 35 -5.83 -7.61 11.74
CA MET A 35 -6.67 -7.12 12.85
C MET A 35 -5.99 -6.01 13.63
N LYS A 36 -4.69 -6.17 13.93
CA LYS A 36 -3.88 -5.15 14.61
C LYS A 36 -3.84 -3.85 13.81
N LEU A 37 -3.50 -3.91 12.51
CA LEU A 37 -3.41 -2.74 11.63
C LEU A 37 -4.76 -2.00 11.49
N LYS A 38 -5.87 -2.74 11.36
CA LYS A 38 -7.22 -2.14 11.36
C LYS A 38 -7.56 -1.46 12.69
N GLY A 39 -7.17 -2.03 13.82
CA GLY A 39 -7.35 -1.42 15.14
C GLY A 39 -6.57 -0.11 15.28
N CYS A 40 -5.30 -0.10 14.86
CA CYS A 40 -4.47 1.10 14.84
C CYS A 40 -5.05 2.17 13.92
N GLU A 41 -5.55 1.79 12.75
CA GLU A 41 -6.17 2.75 11.84
C GLU A 41 -7.48 3.32 12.39
N ALA A 42 -8.33 2.51 13.02
CA ALA A 42 -9.53 3.01 13.68
C ALA A 42 -9.20 4.05 14.76
N ALA A 43 -8.10 3.85 15.51
CA ALA A 43 -7.59 4.83 16.46
C ALA A 43 -7.04 6.10 15.76
N ALA A 44 -6.30 5.95 14.65
CA ALA A 44 -5.77 7.07 13.87
C ALA A 44 -6.89 7.91 13.22
N ARG A 45 -7.95 7.26 12.74
CA ARG A 45 -9.15 7.90 12.17
C ARG A 45 -9.85 8.78 13.19
N ARG A 46 -9.95 8.32 14.45
CA ARG A 46 -10.47 9.10 15.58
C ARG A 46 -9.63 10.35 15.89
N GLN A 47 -8.34 10.33 15.54
CA GLN A 47 -7.44 11.49 15.66
C GLN A 47 -7.42 12.36 14.38
N GLY A 48 -8.30 12.08 13.40
CA GLY A 48 -8.36 12.81 12.14
C GLY A 48 -7.29 12.42 11.11
N LYS A 49 -6.47 11.39 11.38
CA LYS A 49 -5.49 10.87 10.42
C LYS A 49 -6.16 9.87 9.47
N HIS A 50 -5.98 10.08 8.17
CA HIS A 50 -6.53 9.22 7.13
C HIS A 50 -5.44 8.29 6.56
N LYS A 51 -5.87 7.14 6.01
CA LYS A 51 -4.99 6.19 5.32
C LYS A 51 -4.31 6.85 4.11
N LEU A 52 -3.06 6.49 3.86
CA LEU A 52 -2.31 6.97 2.70
C LEU A 52 -2.79 6.27 1.43
N ARG A 53 -3.00 7.04 0.35
CA ARG A 53 -3.25 6.47 -0.97
C ARG A 53 -1.91 6.21 -1.64
N VAL A 54 -1.72 4.98 -2.11
CA VAL A 54 -0.48 4.54 -2.76
C VAL A 54 -0.80 3.94 -4.11
N TRP A 55 0.17 3.97 -5.01
CA TRP A 55 0.09 3.26 -6.28
C TRP A 55 0.97 2.02 -6.19
N LEU A 56 0.39 0.86 -6.42
CA LEU A 56 1.14 -0.39 -6.47
C LEU A 56 1.43 -0.74 -7.93
N ASN A 57 2.72 -0.87 -8.24
CA ASN A 57 3.18 -1.51 -9.45
C ASN A 57 3.42 -3.00 -9.16
N VAL A 58 2.71 -3.87 -9.88
CA VAL A 58 2.94 -5.31 -9.85
C VAL A 58 3.53 -5.71 -11.20
N SER A 59 4.83 -6.03 -11.22
CA SER A 59 5.54 -6.52 -12.40
C SER A 59 6.02 -7.95 -12.17
N SER A 60 6.40 -8.64 -13.25
CA SER A 60 7.02 -9.97 -13.16
C SER A 60 8.38 -9.96 -12.46
N SER A 61 9.01 -8.79 -12.33
CA SER A 61 10.27 -8.59 -11.59
C SER A 61 10.08 -8.25 -10.11
N GLY A 62 8.84 -8.02 -9.65
CA GLY A 62 8.51 -7.77 -8.24
C GLY A 62 7.38 -6.77 -8.04
N THR A 63 7.13 -6.43 -6.78
CA THR A 63 6.13 -5.42 -6.39
C THR A 63 6.82 -4.18 -5.85
N ASN A 64 6.47 -3.01 -6.39
CA ASN A 64 6.96 -1.72 -5.93
C ASN A 64 5.78 -0.84 -5.52
N THR A 65 5.86 -0.23 -4.34
CA THR A 65 4.88 0.76 -3.88
C THR A 65 5.46 2.15 -4.12
N SER A 66 4.73 3.00 -4.84
CA SER A 66 5.03 4.43 -4.92
C SER A 66 4.00 5.21 -4.12
N GLU A 67 4.46 6.07 -3.22
CA GLU A 67 3.59 6.96 -2.46
C GLU A 67 2.94 7.98 -3.41
N CYS A 68 1.62 8.14 -3.30
CA CYS A 68 0.95 9.23 -3.99
C CYS A 68 1.21 10.51 -3.20
N PHE A 69 2.21 11.30 -3.61
CA PHE A 69 2.32 12.66 -3.14
C PHE A 69 1.05 13.43 -3.54
N PRO A 70 0.48 14.27 -2.66
CA PRO A 70 -0.70 15.10 -2.98
C PRO A 70 -0.46 16.13 -4.10
N GLU A 71 0.77 16.25 -4.61
CA GLU A 71 1.19 17.27 -5.58
C GLU A 71 1.13 16.84 -7.05
N ALA A 72 0.54 15.67 -7.36
CA ALA A 72 0.49 15.15 -8.74
C ALA A 72 -0.92 15.15 -9.38
N ILE A 73 -1.85 15.96 -8.87
CA ILE A 73 -3.18 16.21 -9.48
C ILE A 73 -3.41 17.70 -9.80
N GLY A 74 -2.36 18.43 -10.13
CA GLY A 74 -2.51 19.80 -10.62
C GLY A 74 -1.21 20.51 -10.93
N GLN A 75 -0.70 20.33 -12.15
CA GLN A 75 -0.29 21.38 -13.09
C GLN A 75 0.13 20.75 -14.42
#